data_AF-A0A1D2I820-F1
#
_entry.id   AF-A0A1D2I820-F1
#
_cell.length_a   1.000
_cell.length_b   1.000
_cell.length_c   1.000
_cell.angle_alpha   90.00
_cell.angle_beta   90.00
_cell.angle_gamma   90.00
#
_symmetry.space_group_name_H-M   'P 1'
#
loop_
_entity.id
_entity.type
_entity.pdbx_description
1 polymer ?
#
loop_
_entity_poly.entity_id
_entity_poly.type
_entity_poly.pdbx_seq_one_letter_code
_entity_poly.pdbx_strand_id
1 'polypeptide(L)'
;MIRRAAVLFLAALLLLAAGAGRAQAAGYRYWSFWDLDGGTWTYATQGPSVARPADGDVQGFRFAVSEESGDSAQPRGAADFAGICAQTPAKEGSKRVALVIDFGTAGDAPSGETPPANRTACARVAPDASTAEALASVAEPLRYDAGALLCAIAGYPQRGCGEQVSGADGPATGKEAGNGTGNGTGETGETGSPDSPDSSASADGGGPSLGLVAGIAVVALLGAAAFLQVRRRG
;
A
#
# COMPACT_ATOMS: atom_id res chain seq x y z
N MET A 1 -45.26 23.30 -15.83
CA MET A 1 -44.00 22.81 -16.43
C MET A 1 -42.84 22.80 -15.44
N ILE A 2 -42.67 23.85 -14.63
CA ILE A 2 -41.59 23.98 -13.62
C ILE A 2 -41.58 22.84 -12.58
N ARG A 3 -42.74 22.41 -12.07
CA ARG A 3 -42.85 21.30 -11.11
C ARG A 3 -42.40 19.94 -11.68
N ARG A 4 -42.62 19.69 -12.98
CA ARG A 4 -42.19 18.43 -13.63
C ARG A 4 -40.69 18.41 -13.90
N ALA A 5 -40.12 19.56 -14.28
CA ALA A 5 -38.66 19.72 -14.44
C ALA A 5 -37.92 19.57 -13.10
N ALA A 6 -38.48 20.10 -12.00
CA ALA A 6 -37.89 19.94 -10.66
C ALA A 6 -37.88 18.48 -10.19
N VAL A 7 -38.93 17.71 -10.46
CA VAL A 7 -39.02 16.28 -10.09
C VAL A 7 -38.02 15.45 -10.90
N LEU A 8 -37.88 15.71 -12.20
CA LEU A 8 -36.90 15.01 -13.05
C LEU A 8 -35.46 15.35 -12.66
N PHE A 9 -35.20 16.59 -12.28
CA PHE A 9 -33.87 17.01 -11.79
C PHE A 9 -33.53 16.36 -10.45
N LEU A 10 -34.49 16.28 -9.52
CA LEU A 10 -34.30 15.62 -8.23
C LEU A 10 -34.09 14.11 -8.39
N ALA A 11 -34.83 13.47 -9.30
CA ALA A 11 -34.66 12.05 -9.62
C ALA A 11 -33.28 11.75 -10.24
N ALA A 12 -32.81 12.61 -11.15
CA ALA A 12 -31.46 12.50 -11.72
C ALA A 12 -30.36 12.69 -10.66
N LEU A 13 -30.57 13.63 -9.73
CA LEU A 13 -29.63 13.86 -8.61
C LEU A 13 -29.58 12.66 -7.65
N LEU A 14 -30.73 12.04 -7.36
CA LEU A 14 -30.83 10.83 -6.54
C LEU A 14 -30.16 9.62 -7.21
N LEU A 15 -30.30 9.47 -8.52
CA LEU A 15 -29.63 8.41 -9.29
C LEU A 15 -28.11 8.61 -9.34
N LEU A 16 -27.63 9.85 -9.46
CA LEU A 16 -26.20 10.19 -9.41
C LEU A 16 -25.62 9.96 -8.01
N ALA A 17 -26.37 10.28 -6.95
CA ALA A 17 -25.94 10.03 -5.57
C ALA A 17 -25.94 8.53 -5.20
N ALA A 18 -26.85 7.73 -5.78
CA ALA A 18 -26.88 6.28 -5.60
C ALA A 18 -25.79 5.55 -6.40
N GLY A 19 -25.25 6.17 -7.47
CA GLY A 19 -24.15 5.64 -8.28
C GLY A 19 -22.75 6.01 -7.77
N ALA A 20 -22.64 6.89 -6.77
CA ALA A 20 -21.39 7.13 -6.06
C ALA A 20 -21.08 5.92 -5.18
N GLY A 21 -20.49 4.89 -5.77
CA GLY A 21 -19.87 3.81 -5.00
C GLY A 21 -18.96 4.43 -3.94
N ARG A 22 -19.12 4.00 -2.68
CA ARG A 22 -18.19 4.41 -1.64
C ARG A 22 -16.80 4.01 -2.14
N ALA A 23 -15.89 4.97 -2.26
CA ALA A 23 -14.47 4.67 -2.42
C ALA A 23 -14.06 3.93 -1.14
N GLN A 24 -14.11 2.59 -1.19
CA GLN A 24 -13.55 1.77 -0.14
C GLN A 24 -12.04 1.99 -0.24
N ALA A 25 -11.45 2.61 0.79
CA ALA A 25 -10.01 2.70 0.89
C ALA A 25 -9.51 1.27 1.03
N ALA A 26 -8.84 0.78 -0.01
CA ALA A 26 -8.35 -0.58 0.02
C ALA A 26 -7.17 -0.63 1.00
N GLY A 27 -7.29 -1.43 2.07
CA GLY A 27 -6.21 -1.61 3.03
C GLY A 27 -5.04 -2.33 2.40
N TYR A 28 -3.82 -1.97 2.76
CA TYR A 28 -2.61 -2.68 2.35
C TYR A 28 -1.99 -3.39 3.55
N ARG A 29 -1.48 -4.60 3.33
CA ARG A 29 -0.75 -5.37 4.34
C ARG A 29 0.76 -5.18 4.19
N TYR A 30 1.41 -4.47 5.10
CA TYR A 30 2.83 -4.15 4.97
C TYR A 30 3.52 -3.90 6.32
N TRP A 31 4.85 -3.81 6.28
CA TRP A 31 5.67 -3.34 7.39
C TRP A 31 5.75 -1.81 7.39
N SER A 32 5.06 -1.19 8.34
CA SER A 32 5.21 0.25 8.61
C SER A 32 6.46 0.51 9.46
N PHE A 33 7.03 1.70 9.29
CA PHE A 33 8.27 2.14 9.95
C PHE A 33 8.01 3.41 10.76
N TRP A 34 8.53 3.44 11.98
CA TRP A 34 8.22 4.45 12.99
C TRP A 34 9.49 4.90 13.71
N ASP A 35 9.57 6.20 13.95
CA ASP A 35 10.55 6.81 14.85
C ASP A 35 9.89 7.05 16.21
N LEU A 36 10.59 6.77 17.31
CA LEU A 36 10.11 7.17 18.63
C LEU A 36 10.64 8.56 18.98
N ASP A 37 9.75 9.56 19.00
CA ASP A 37 10.08 10.94 19.36
C ASP A 37 9.33 11.36 20.63
N GLY A 38 10.06 11.84 21.64
CA GLY A 38 9.47 12.22 22.93
C GLY A 38 8.65 11.12 23.62
N GLY A 39 8.94 9.84 23.34
CA GLY A 39 8.19 8.68 23.83
C GLY A 39 6.88 8.39 23.07
N THR A 40 6.64 9.07 21.95
CA THR A 40 5.49 8.86 21.07
C THR A 40 5.96 8.33 19.71
N TRP A 41 5.23 7.38 19.15
CA TRP A 41 5.50 6.90 17.80
C TRP A 41 5.10 7.94 16.76
N THR A 42 6.06 8.30 15.92
CA THR A 42 5.85 9.15 14.74
C THR A 42 6.08 8.30 13.51
N TYR A 43 5.16 8.36 12.54
CA TYR A 43 5.32 7.63 11.29
C TYR A 43 6.54 8.17 10.55
N ALA A 44 7.47 7.28 10.17
CA ALA A 44 8.73 7.70 9.59
C ALA A 44 8.51 8.30 8.19
N THR A 45 9.11 9.46 7.96
CA THR A 45 9.07 10.15 6.64
C THR A 45 10.18 9.68 5.70
N GLN A 46 11.18 8.97 6.25
CA GLN A 46 12.30 8.39 5.52
C GLN A 46 12.25 6.87 5.63
N GLY A 47 12.67 6.17 4.56
CA GLY A 47 12.75 4.71 4.59
C GLY A 47 13.87 4.19 5.51
N PRO A 48 13.78 2.94 6.01
CA PRO A 48 14.78 2.36 6.90
C PRO A 48 16.22 2.36 6.36
N SER A 49 16.38 2.28 5.04
CA SER A 49 17.68 2.29 4.36
C SER A 49 18.35 3.67 4.32
N VAL A 50 17.60 4.75 4.58
CA VAL A 50 18.09 6.14 4.55
C VAL A 50 18.19 6.69 5.98
N ALA A 51 17.24 6.34 6.84
CA ALA A 51 17.19 6.81 8.23
C ALA A 51 18.44 6.36 9.00
N ARG A 52 19.18 7.34 9.53
CA ARG A 52 20.39 7.14 10.34
C ARG A 52 20.16 7.62 11.78
N PRO A 53 19.56 6.79 12.65
CA PRO A 53 19.34 7.13 14.05
C PRO A 53 20.66 7.35 14.81
N ALA A 54 20.62 8.12 15.88
CA ALA A 54 21.69 8.30 16.85
C ALA A 54 21.85 7.09 17.79
N ASP A 55 22.95 7.04 18.56
CA ASP A 55 23.05 6.12 19.70
C ASP A 55 21.98 6.50 20.74
N GLY A 56 21.16 5.55 21.15
CA GLY A 56 20.06 5.83 22.10
C GLY A 56 18.67 5.86 21.48
N ASP A 57 18.57 5.95 20.17
CA ASP A 57 17.27 6.04 19.50
C ASP A 57 16.52 4.70 19.50
N VAL A 58 15.20 4.80 19.46
CA VAL A 58 14.28 3.65 19.39
C VAL A 58 13.51 3.72 18.07
N GLN A 59 13.65 2.68 17.26
CA GLN A 59 13.01 2.54 15.95
C GLN A 59 12.00 1.39 15.98
N GLY A 60 10.87 1.57 15.30
CA GLY A 60 9.75 0.64 15.33
C GLY A 60 9.37 0.09 13.97
N PHE A 61 9.11 -1.21 13.90
CA PHE A 61 8.56 -1.89 12.73
C PHE A 61 7.24 -2.56 13.13
N ARG A 62 6.17 -2.26 12.41
CA ARG A 62 4.84 -2.82 12.69
C ARG A 62 4.21 -3.39 11.43
N PHE A 63 3.98 -4.71 11.44
CA PHE A 63 3.23 -5.38 10.40
C PHE A 63 1.73 -5.31 10.69
N ALA A 64 0.97 -4.72 9.76
CA ALA A 64 -0.47 -4.54 9.89
C ALA A 64 -1.15 -4.41 8.52
N VAL A 65 -2.48 -4.54 8.51
CA VAL A 65 -3.31 -4.02 7.42
C VAL A 65 -3.65 -2.56 7.74
N SER A 66 -3.36 -1.62 6.83
CA SER A 66 -3.63 -0.20 7.03
C SER A 66 -4.11 0.46 5.73
N GLU A 67 -5.11 1.33 5.84
CA GLU A 67 -5.76 2.00 4.70
C GLU A 67 -4.94 3.17 4.15
N GLU A 68 -4.29 3.92 5.03
CA GLU A 68 -3.49 5.10 4.72
C GLU A 68 -2.37 5.24 5.75
N SER A 69 -1.25 5.83 5.36
CA SER A 69 -0.06 5.98 6.21
C SER A 69 -0.32 6.68 7.56
N GLY A 70 -1.28 7.61 7.61
CA GLY A 70 -1.65 8.36 8.83
C GLY A 70 -2.47 7.59 9.86
N ASP A 71 -3.19 6.54 9.43
CA ASP A 71 -4.03 5.68 10.29
C ASP A 71 -3.38 4.32 10.53
N SER A 72 -2.11 4.18 10.19
CA SER A 72 -1.36 2.94 10.37
C SER A 72 -1.24 2.56 11.85
N ALA A 73 -1.41 1.27 12.12
CA ALA A 73 -1.23 0.75 13.47
C ALA A 73 0.21 1.02 13.94
N GLN A 74 0.36 1.54 15.16
CA GLN A 74 1.66 1.80 15.78
C GLN A 74 2.30 0.52 16.34
N PRO A 75 3.63 0.48 16.51
CA PRO A 75 4.30 -0.62 17.20
C PRO A 75 3.81 -0.75 18.66
N ARG A 76 3.53 -1.98 19.08
CA ARG A 76 3.07 -2.30 20.43
C ARG A 76 4.21 -2.84 21.28
N GLY A 77 4.11 -2.64 22.59
CA GLY A 77 5.06 -3.14 23.59
C GLY A 77 5.96 -2.06 24.15
N ALA A 78 7.02 -2.47 24.85
CA ALA A 78 7.99 -1.57 25.44
C ALA A 78 8.81 -0.86 24.36
N ALA A 79 8.94 0.46 24.48
CA ALA A 79 9.67 1.31 23.55
C ALA A 79 10.71 2.16 24.32
N ASP A 80 11.39 1.57 25.30
CA ASP A 80 12.39 2.26 26.10
C ASP A 80 13.81 1.77 25.77
N PHE A 81 14.68 2.70 25.36
CA PHE A 81 16.07 2.35 25.02
C PHE A 81 16.81 1.72 26.20
N ALA A 82 16.65 2.27 27.39
CA ALA A 82 17.39 1.85 28.58
C ALA A 82 17.13 0.38 28.93
N GLY A 83 15.87 -0.09 28.85
CA GLY A 83 15.50 -1.47 29.09
C GLY A 83 15.88 -2.38 27.93
N ILE A 84 15.60 -1.99 26.69
CA ILE A 84 15.90 -2.81 25.50
C ILE A 84 17.40 -3.05 25.35
N CYS A 85 18.22 -2.02 25.60
CA CYS A 85 19.67 -2.06 25.45
C CYS A 85 20.42 -2.28 26.78
N ALA A 86 19.75 -2.66 27.87
CA ALA A 86 20.36 -2.82 29.19
C ALA A 86 21.59 -3.75 29.21
N GLN A 87 21.56 -4.81 28.38
CA GLN A 87 22.64 -5.80 28.27
C GLN A 87 23.65 -5.50 27.15
N THR A 88 23.50 -4.36 26.46
CA THR A 88 24.36 -3.94 25.35
C THR A 88 25.13 -2.68 25.77
N PRO A 89 26.34 -2.82 26.35
CA PRO A 89 27.14 -1.66 26.75
C PRO A 89 27.50 -0.76 25.56
N ALA A 90 27.78 0.52 25.80
CA ALA A 90 28.36 1.36 24.77
C ALA A 90 29.76 0.84 24.39
N LYS A 91 30.14 1.01 23.12
CA LYS A 91 31.47 0.67 22.62
C LYS A 91 31.91 1.77 21.67
N GLU A 92 33.15 2.24 21.84
CA GLU A 92 33.76 3.23 20.95
C GLU A 92 33.72 2.77 19.49
N GLY A 93 33.44 3.71 18.59
CA GLY A 93 33.29 3.43 17.16
C GLY A 93 32.01 2.69 16.78
N SER A 94 31.02 2.63 17.67
CA SER A 94 29.70 2.05 17.37
C SER A 94 28.58 2.84 18.03
N LYS A 95 27.37 2.69 17.50
CA LYS A 95 26.12 3.16 18.13
C LYS A 95 25.19 1.98 18.42
N ARG A 96 24.24 2.21 19.31
CA ARG A 96 23.17 1.29 19.64
C ARG A 96 21.84 1.87 19.23
N VAL A 97 21.03 1.03 18.60
CA VAL A 97 19.67 1.37 18.19
C VAL A 97 18.76 0.30 18.80
N ALA A 98 17.79 0.74 19.60
CA ALA A 98 16.76 -0.15 20.11
C ALA A 98 15.70 -0.35 19.02
N LEU A 99 15.30 -1.59 18.78
CA LEU A 99 14.35 -1.97 17.76
C LEU A 99 13.15 -2.62 18.42
N VAL A 100 11.95 -2.11 18.12
CA VAL A 100 10.67 -2.74 18.45
C VAL A 100 10.15 -3.41 17.19
N ILE A 101 10.08 -4.74 17.20
CA ILE A 101 9.64 -5.55 16.06
C ILE A 101 8.29 -6.17 16.41
N ASP A 102 7.24 -5.57 15.87
CA ASP A 102 5.85 -5.97 16.08
C ASP A 102 5.31 -6.69 14.84
N PHE A 103 5.20 -8.02 14.95
CA PHE A 103 4.90 -8.91 13.83
C PHE A 103 3.45 -8.94 13.39
N GLY A 104 2.51 -8.34 14.12
CA GLY A 104 1.10 -8.54 13.79
C GLY A 104 0.25 -8.93 14.98
N THR A 105 -1.05 -8.75 14.80
CA THR A 105 -2.06 -9.61 15.39
C THR A 105 -2.37 -10.76 14.41
N ALA A 106 -3.10 -11.76 14.87
CA ALA A 106 -3.63 -12.80 14.00
C ALA A 106 -4.50 -12.23 12.85
N GLY A 107 -5.18 -11.09 13.06
CA GLY A 107 -5.96 -10.42 12.01
C GLY A 107 -5.12 -9.75 10.93
N ASP A 108 -3.87 -9.41 11.24
CA ASP A 108 -2.92 -8.82 10.29
C ASP A 108 -2.28 -9.87 9.39
N ALA A 109 -2.28 -11.15 9.81
CA ALA A 109 -1.53 -12.20 9.15
C ALA A 109 -2.09 -12.56 7.76
N PRO A 110 -1.22 -12.93 6.80
CA PRO A 110 -1.66 -13.62 5.60
C PRO A 110 -2.39 -14.92 5.94
N SER A 111 -3.28 -15.36 5.05
CA SER A 111 -4.04 -16.60 5.25
C SER A 111 -3.11 -17.80 5.44
N GLY A 112 -3.35 -18.56 6.51
CA GLY A 112 -2.56 -19.74 6.87
C GLY A 112 -1.25 -19.44 7.61
N GLU A 113 -0.94 -18.17 7.90
CA GLU A 113 0.24 -17.78 8.66
C GLU A 113 -0.14 -17.35 10.08
N THR A 114 0.79 -17.52 11.03
CA THR A 114 0.63 -17.04 12.41
C THR A 114 1.79 -16.11 12.72
N PRO A 115 1.54 -14.86 13.18
CA PRO A 115 2.61 -13.94 13.52
C PRO A 115 3.49 -14.50 14.65
N PRO A 116 4.82 -14.38 14.56
CA PRO A 116 5.71 -14.57 15.70
C PRO A 116 5.34 -13.65 16.86
N ALA A 117 5.85 -13.96 18.05
CA ALA A 117 5.73 -13.06 19.19
C ALA A 117 6.48 -11.75 18.92
N ASN A 118 5.86 -10.63 19.27
CA ASN A 118 6.51 -9.32 19.27
C ASN A 118 7.74 -9.36 20.17
N ARG A 119 8.82 -8.72 19.72
CA ARG A 119 10.07 -8.70 20.46
C ARG A 119 10.81 -7.39 20.26
N THR A 120 11.69 -7.10 21.21
CA THR A 120 12.65 -6.01 21.12
C THR A 120 14.05 -6.57 20.93
N ALA A 121 14.93 -5.77 20.33
CA ALA A 121 16.34 -6.10 20.17
C ALA A 121 17.18 -4.84 20.22
N CYS A 122 18.41 -4.96 20.72
CA CYS A 122 19.37 -3.87 20.70
C CYS A 122 20.46 -4.16 19.67
N ALA A 123 20.45 -3.42 18.55
CA ALA A 123 21.48 -3.51 17.54
C ALA A 123 22.68 -2.67 17.97
N ARG A 124 23.91 -3.19 17.86
CA ARG A 124 25.15 -2.40 17.96
C ARG A 124 25.84 -2.39 16.60
N VAL A 125 25.85 -1.22 15.96
CA VAL A 125 26.24 -1.05 14.55
C VAL A 125 27.23 0.10 14.36
N ALA A 126 27.76 0.24 13.14
CA ALA A 126 28.64 1.35 12.78
C ALA A 126 27.94 2.72 12.97
N PRO A 127 28.69 3.81 13.23
CA PRO A 127 28.09 5.11 13.53
C PRO A 127 27.20 5.67 12.41
N ASP A 128 27.54 5.38 11.15
CA ASP A 128 26.82 5.82 9.94
C ASP A 128 25.75 4.83 9.46
N ALA A 129 25.58 3.70 10.15
CA ALA A 129 24.63 2.66 9.79
C ALA A 129 23.18 3.18 9.77
N SER A 130 22.42 2.70 8.79
CA SER A 130 21.00 2.90 8.62
C SER A 130 20.18 2.03 9.58
N THR A 131 18.89 2.34 9.70
CA THR A 131 17.94 1.48 10.45
C THR A 131 17.82 0.10 9.81
N ALA A 132 17.89 -0.01 8.47
CA ALA A 132 17.87 -1.29 7.78
C ALA A 132 19.07 -2.18 8.15
N GLU A 133 20.27 -1.62 8.25
CA GLU A 133 21.47 -2.34 8.70
C GLU A 133 21.38 -2.73 10.18
N ALA A 134 20.84 -1.85 11.03
CA ALA A 134 20.54 -2.17 12.42
C ALA A 134 19.56 -3.35 12.53
N LEU A 135 18.47 -3.32 11.78
CA LEU A 135 17.47 -4.38 11.76
C LEU A 135 18.06 -5.72 11.26
N ALA A 136 18.83 -5.69 10.17
CA ALA A 136 19.48 -6.88 9.62
C ALA A 136 20.39 -7.55 10.65
N SER A 137 21.13 -6.77 11.45
CA SER A 137 22.04 -7.32 12.46
C SER A 137 21.36 -8.14 13.57
N VAL A 138 20.04 -8.04 13.75
CA VAL A 138 19.30 -8.69 14.84
C VAL A 138 18.06 -9.50 14.40
N ALA A 139 17.63 -9.36 13.14
CA ALA A 139 16.33 -9.88 12.70
C ALA A 139 16.33 -10.45 11.27
N GLU A 140 17.45 -11.02 10.84
CA GLU A 140 17.53 -11.78 9.59
C GLU A 140 16.71 -13.10 9.61
N PRO A 141 16.27 -13.59 8.44
CA PRO A 141 16.46 -12.99 7.12
C PRO A 141 15.46 -11.86 6.85
N LEU A 142 15.94 -10.80 6.17
CA LEU A 142 15.09 -9.76 5.62
C LEU A 142 14.76 -10.06 4.15
N ARG A 143 13.54 -9.75 3.72
CA ARG A 143 13.15 -9.81 2.30
C ARG A 143 12.66 -8.46 1.84
N TYR A 144 13.14 -8.03 0.68
CA TYR A 144 12.71 -6.81 0.01
C TYR A 144 12.19 -7.12 -1.39
N ASP A 145 11.32 -6.28 -1.92
CA ASP A 145 10.94 -6.32 -3.33
C ASP A 145 11.91 -5.48 -4.19
N ALA A 146 11.64 -5.41 -5.49
CA ALA A 146 12.45 -4.62 -6.42
C ALA A 146 12.36 -3.09 -6.18
N GLY A 147 11.33 -2.63 -5.47
CA GLY A 147 11.13 -1.24 -5.07
C GLY A 147 11.73 -0.90 -3.71
N ALA A 148 12.49 -1.82 -3.10
CA ALA A 148 13.05 -1.71 -1.74
C ALA A 148 11.99 -1.62 -0.62
N LEU A 149 10.76 -2.10 -0.87
CA LEU A 149 9.77 -2.29 0.19
C LEU A 149 10.20 -3.47 1.07
N LEU A 150 10.20 -3.27 2.40
CA LEU A 150 10.47 -4.34 3.35
C LEU A 150 9.28 -5.31 3.39
N CYS A 151 9.46 -6.48 2.79
CA CYS A 151 8.43 -7.51 2.69
C CYS A 151 8.41 -8.44 3.90
N ALA A 152 9.57 -8.76 4.48
CA ALA A 152 9.65 -9.69 5.61
C ALA A 152 10.79 -9.37 6.56
N ILE A 153 10.56 -9.63 7.84
CA ILE A 153 11.54 -9.59 8.92
C ILE A 153 11.58 -10.97 9.56
N ALA A 154 12.77 -11.53 9.80
CA ALA A 154 12.95 -12.88 10.33
C ALA A 154 12.09 -13.95 9.59
N GLY A 155 11.93 -13.80 8.28
CA GLY A 155 11.13 -14.68 7.44
C GLY A 155 9.61 -14.52 7.54
N TYR A 156 9.10 -13.51 8.27
CA TYR A 156 7.66 -13.23 8.37
C TYR A 156 7.26 -11.88 7.71
N PRO A 157 6.15 -11.83 6.96
CA PRO A 157 5.41 -12.99 6.45
C PRO A 157 6.26 -13.81 5.47
N GLN A 158 5.94 -15.11 5.37
CA GLN A 158 6.65 -16.03 4.48
C GLN A 158 6.43 -15.65 3.01
N ARG A 159 5.24 -15.14 2.69
CA ARG A 159 4.83 -14.72 1.35
C ARG A 159 4.21 -13.34 1.39
N GLY A 160 4.13 -12.71 0.21
CA GLY A 160 3.53 -11.39 0.06
C GLY A 160 4.49 -10.22 0.23
N CYS A 161 4.06 -9.03 -0.15
CA CYS A 161 4.84 -7.80 -0.01
C CYS A 161 3.95 -6.59 -0.33
N GLY A 162 3.11 -6.15 0.60
CA GLY A 162 2.27 -4.98 0.38
C GLY A 162 0.98 -5.25 -0.37
N GLU A 163 0.41 -6.45 -0.28
CA GLU A 163 -0.83 -6.74 -1.00
C GLU A 163 -2.00 -5.90 -0.51
N GLN A 164 -2.86 -5.52 -1.46
CA GLN A 164 -4.15 -4.95 -1.19
C GLN A 164 -5.07 -6.02 -0.58
N VAL A 165 -5.68 -5.70 0.56
CA VAL A 165 -6.67 -6.50 1.25
C VAL A 165 -8.03 -5.89 0.90
N SER A 166 -8.85 -6.64 0.17
CA SER A 166 -10.23 -6.24 -0.07
C SER A 166 -10.96 -6.15 1.26
N GLY A 167 -11.60 -5.01 1.54
CA GLY A 167 -12.53 -4.90 2.66
C GLY A 167 -13.59 -5.98 2.51
N ALA A 168 -13.85 -6.72 3.60
CA ALA A 168 -14.72 -7.90 3.63
C ALA A 168 -15.94 -7.77 2.69
N ASP A 169 -16.07 -8.74 1.79
CA ASP A 169 -17.23 -8.89 0.92
C ASP A 169 -18.52 -8.79 1.73
N GLY A 170 -19.44 -7.93 1.25
CA GLY A 170 -20.85 -8.02 1.62
C GLY A 170 -21.39 -9.42 1.28
N PRO A 171 -22.50 -9.86 1.89
CA PRO A 171 -22.91 -11.26 1.87
C PRO A 171 -23.07 -11.76 0.44
N ALA A 172 -22.32 -12.83 0.13
CA ALA A 172 -22.42 -13.57 -1.11
C ALA A 172 -23.86 -14.09 -1.29
N THR A 173 -24.64 -13.44 -2.14
CA THR A 173 -25.81 -14.08 -2.76
C THR A 173 -25.31 -14.91 -3.93
N GLY A 174 -25.33 -16.22 -3.75
CA GLY A 174 -24.91 -17.17 -4.76
C GLY A 174 -25.68 -17.03 -6.07
N LYS A 175 -25.00 -17.39 -7.16
CA LYS A 175 -25.66 -17.90 -8.36
C LYS A 175 -24.77 -18.91 -9.05
N GLU A 176 -25.04 -20.18 -8.78
CA GLU A 176 -24.78 -21.26 -9.72
C GLU A 176 -25.56 -21.01 -11.02
N ALA A 177 -24.87 -21.13 -12.14
CA ALA A 177 -25.30 -21.67 -13.42
C ALA A 177 -24.05 -21.56 -14.33
N GLY A 178 -23.51 -22.59 -14.96
CA GLY A 178 -24.07 -23.86 -15.36
C GLY A 178 -23.52 -24.14 -16.76
N ASN A 179 -22.69 -25.18 -16.86
CA ASN A 179 -22.44 -26.08 -18.00
C ASN A 179 -22.36 -25.53 -19.44
N GLY A 180 -21.25 -25.86 -20.12
CA GLY A 180 -21.08 -25.70 -21.57
C GLY A 180 -19.92 -26.53 -22.10
N THR A 181 -20.11 -27.84 -22.16
CA THR A 181 -19.24 -28.83 -22.83
C THR A 181 -19.04 -28.50 -24.32
N GLY A 182 -17.80 -28.58 -24.81
CA GLY A 182 -17.46 -28.56 -26.23
C GLY A 182 -16.07 -29.17 -26.46
N ASN A 183 -16.06 -30.45 -26.82
CA ASN A 183 -14.88 -31.27 -27.11
C ASN A 183 -14.36 -31.01 -28.54
N GLY A 184 -13.05 -31.11 -28.76
CA GLY A 184 -12.42 -30.99 -30.09
C GLY A 184 -10.91 -31.20 -30.07
N THR A 185 -10.49 -32.46 -30.20
CA THR A 185 -9.11 -32.98 -30.37
C THR A 185 -8.51 -32.76 -31.76
N GLY A 186 -7.18 -32.62 -31.83
CA GLY A 186 -6.31 -32.92 -33.00
C GLY A 186 -5.24 -31.84 -33.26
N GLU A 187 -3.99 -31.94 -32.77
CA GLU A 187 -2.78 -32.69 -33.24
C GLU A 187 -1.82 -31.93 -34.19
N THR A 188 -0.56 -31.84 -33.74
CA THR A 188 0.76 -31.82 -34.46
C THR A 188 1.30 -30.62 -35.27
N GLY A 189 2.58 -30.29 -34.97
CA GLY A 189 3.67 -30.02 -35.93
C GLY A 189 4.07 -28.53 -36.11
N GLU A 190 5.16 -27.99 -35.55
CA GLU A 190 6.61 -28.11 -35.82
C GLU A 190 7.19 -26.91 -36.63
N THR A 191 8.19 -26.24 -36.02
CA THR A 191 9.33 -25.45 -36.58
C THR A 191 9.16 -24.35 -37.64
N GLY A 192 9.80 -23.20 -37.38
CA GLY A 192 10.45 -22.38 -38.42
C GLY A 192 10.44 -20.87 -38.20
N SER A 193 11.55 -20.29 -37.74
CA SER A 193 11.94 -18.90 -38.06
C SER A 193 12.31 -18.79 -39.55
N PRO A 194 12.17 -17.61 -40.18
CA PRO A 194 13.36 -16.75 -40.32
C PRO A 194 13.09 -15.23 -40.31
N ASP A 195 14.20 -14.52 -40.05
CA ASP A 195 14.64 -13.16 -40.40
C ASP A 195 13.68 -12.00 -40.74
N SER A 196 14.05 -10.86 -40.16
CA SER A 196 13.60 -9.48 -40.38
C SER A 196 13.72 -9.01 -41.85
N PRO A 197 13.02 -7.90 -42.20
CA PRO A 197 13.77 -6.65 -42.27
C PRO A 197 13.05 -5.41 -41.72
N ASP A 198 13.92 -4.51 -41.27
CA ASP A 198 13.86 -3.06 -41.12
C ASP A 198 12.61 -2.31 -41.64
N SER A 199 12.02 -1.45 -40.81
CA SER A 199 11.82 -0.01 -41.10
C SER A 199 10.90 0.71 -40.09
N SER A 200 11.30 1.95 -39.84
CA SER A 200 10.49 3.13 -39.52
C SER A 200 9.90 3.29 -38.12
N ALA A 201 10.52 4.23 -37.41
CA ALA A 201 9.94 5.26 -36.56
C ALA A 201 8.40 5.29 -36.44
N SER A 202 7.92 5.29 -35.21
CA SER A 202 6.92 6.25 -34.72
C SER A 202 6.98 6.26 -33.19
N ALA A 203 7.47 7.38 -32.64
CA ALA A 203 7.06 7.80 -31.31
C ALA A 203 5.60 8.20 -31.42
N ASP A 204 4.71 7.50 -30.72
CA ASP A 204 3.38 8.02 -30.46
C ASP A 204 3.03 7.82 -28.99
N GLY A 205 2.71 8.96 -28.38
CA GLY A 205 2.54 9.14 -26.96
C GLY A 205 1.38 8.34 -26.39
N GLY A 206 1.54 8.00 -25.11
CA GLY A 206 0.43 7.54 -24.27
C GLY A 206 -0.73 8.52 -24.36
N GLY A 207 -1.81 8.06 -25.00
CA GLY A 207 -3.03 8.83 -25.16
C GLY A 207 -3.64 9.20 -23.81
N PRO A 208 -4.22 10.40 -23.67
CA PRO A 208 -4.85 10.82 -22.44
C PRO A 208 -6.00 9.86 -22.10
N SER A 209 -5.99 9.38 -20.85
CA SER A 209 -7.01 8.49 -20.32
C SER A 209 -8.40 9.04 -20.65
N LEU A 210 -9.26 8.18 -21.21
CA LEU A 210 -10.62 8.54 -21.65
C LEU A 210 -11.44 9.23 -20.54
N GLY A 211 -11.11 8.98 -19.26
CA GLY A 211 -11.69 9.65 -18.11
C GLY A 211 -11.38 11.15 -18.01
N LEU A 212 -10.18 11.59 -18.42
CA LEU A 212 -9.79 13.00 -18.36
C LEU A 212 -10.51 13.82 -19.44
N VAL A 213 -10.64 13.25 -20.65
CA VAL A 213 -11.35 13.91 -21.76
C VAL A 213 -12.85 14.00 -21.47
N ALA A 214 -13.44 12.94 -20.91
CA ALA A 214 -14.83 12.95 -20.47
C ALA A 214 -15.07 14.00 -19.35
N GLY A 215 -14.14 14.12 -18.40
CA GLY A 215 -14.22 15.12 -17.32
C GLY A 215 -14.19 16.56 -17.83
N ILE A 216 -13.26 16.89 -18.74
CA ILE A 216 -13.14 18.24 -19.31
C ILE A 216 -14.40 18.61 -20.10
N ALA A 217 -14.95 17.68 -20.88
CA ALA A 217 -16.17 17.92 -21.66
C ALA A 217 -17.38 18.27 -20.77
N VAL A 218 -17.52 17.58 -19.63
CA VAL A 218 -18.59 17.86 -18.67
C VAL A 218 -18.44 19.25 -18.04
N VAL A 219 -17.23 19.63 -17.63
CA VAL A 219 -16.98 20.96 -17.04
C VAL A 219 -17.25 22.07 -18.06
N ALA A 220 -16.83 21.90 -19.31
CA ALA A 220 -17.09 22.87 -20.37
C ALA A 220 -18.59 23.06 -20.65
N LEU A 221 -19.36 21.96 -20.67
CA LEU A 221 -20.81 22.01 -20.85
C LEU A 221 -21.52 22.74 -19.69
N LEU A 222 -21.08 22.49 -18.45
CA LEU A 222 -21.62 23.18 -17.27
C LEU A 222 -21.29 24.68 -17.27
N GLY A 223 -20.06 25.05 -17.67
CA GLY A 223 -19.66 26.45 -17.83
C GLY A 223 -20.48 27.18 -18.89
N ALA A 224 -20.71 26.54 -20.04
CA ALA A 224 -21.53 27.11 -21.12
C ALA A 224 -23.00 27.29 -20.69
N ALA A 225 -23.57 26.34 -19.96
CA ALA A 225 -24.92 26.43 -19.43
C ALA A 225 -25.07 27.60 -18.43
N ALA A 226 -24.10 27.77 -17.53
CA ALA A 226 -24.09 28.87 -16.57
C ALA A 226 -24.01 30.25 -17.26
N PHE A 227 -23.17 30.38 -18.29
CA PHE A 227 -23.02 31.62 -19.05
C PHE A 227 -24.32 32.02 -19.78
N LEU A 228 -25.01 31.06 -20.41
CA LEU A 228 -26.30 31.31 -21.04
C LEU A 228 -27.40 31.64 -20.04
N GLN A 229 -27.31 31.10 -18.82
CA GLN A 229 -28.28 31.39 -17.76
C GLN A 229 -28.11 32.82 -17.21
N VAL A 230 -26.88 33.34 -17.18
CA VAL A 230 -26.58 34.74 -16.83
C VAL A 230 -27.03 35.71 -17.93
N ARG A 231 -26.77 35.41 -19.21
CA ARG A 231 -27.23 36.25 -20.35
C ARG A 231 -28.75 36.34 -20.49
N ARG A 232 -29.51 35.41 -19.90
CA ARG A 232 -30.98 35.44 -19.93
C ARG A 232 -31.61 36.11 -18.71
N ARG A 233 -30.78 36.54 -17.74
CA ARG A 233 -31.20 37.19 -16.49
C ARG A 233 -30.70 38.64 -16.34
N GLY A 234 -29.83 39.10 -17.24
CA GLY A 234 -29.56 40.54 -17.46
C GLY A 234 -30.33 41.01 -18.68
#